data_AF-A0A3B4TB15-F1
#
_entry.id   AF-A0A3B4TB15-F1
#
_cell.length_a   1.000
_cell.length_b   1.000
_cell.length_c   1.000
_cell.angle_alpha   90.00
_cell.angle_beta   90.00
_cell.angle_gamma   90.00
#
_symmetry.space_group_name_H-M   'P 1'
#
loop_
_entity.id
_entity.type
_entity.pdbx_description
1 polymer ?
#
loop_
_entity_poly.entity_id
_entity_poly.type
_entity_poly.pdbx_seq_one_letter_code
_entity_poly.pdbx_strand_id
1 'polypeptide(L)'
;VLFVSTEYDVSGYLGRSEKLSSPEEVIAAGRGVCCGYSNLCTEMCESGIECQDVPGHSKGIGYRQGQSLKNVKSDHLWNAVLLGGQWFLLDACWGAGRVDMEHESFVKFDDFYFLTDPEEFIDSHFPDEEKWQLLDRPIPLEEFERRVFKTSAFFTMGLRLIQPHHFHIVTGGEANVSLGFSRPATFTYEITQHQDLLHCGASEQKESSGSSFGLLTVSHRSMKLQLLPPASGTYDVKVFARPEAAITPLTWVCSFTVECHTPRAMEEIPENPFLSWGLQPVAGSLGIAGSSQGSEVAEVEEGVFELALKTSRPLMVLCELVHPQLEAAVAKRCLAAQIQPDALTCHVLCPSHGFYRLSVFVRDYEKPEAKFQNAANFLLHCKGKVVGLEELFPPNLGSVCGPGTRTLEAGLSKFSHTAALLSTQQGKCNVTFHNQRDLELHTVLSREENKTAAIPLSRHLFCTYTDSKVTVSVSLPDAGVYRLGLYARIAPGGDFNPMCDFVLRNSCDQPGPAFPCVYSAWRKGSVLFEPRVGLLEPLSWVRFRVRVPGAQRVSVVGETRTDLKLNKSRVWEGEVFSGNGLQQLKLAACSGESGDMAVLMTFDIKQLEREV
;
A
#
# COMPACT_ATOMS: atom_id res chain seq x y z
N VAL A 1 14.73 29.18 -34.86
CA VAL A 1 15.07 28.18 -35.91
C VAL A 1 16.58 28.06 -36.07
N LEU A 2 17.30 29.16 -36.33
CA LEU A 2 18.78 29.13 -36.48
C LEU A 2 19.51 28.50 -35.28
N PHE A 3 19.22 28.92 -34.05
CA PHE A 3 19.86 28.35 -32.85
C PHE A 3 19.59 26.86 -32.65
N VAL A 4 18.41 26.39 -33.05
CA VAL A 4 17.99 24.99 -32.87
C VAL A 4 18.67 24.05 -33.89
N SER A 5 19.19 24.62 -34.99
CA SER A 5 19.95 23.90 -36.02
C SER A 5 21.47 23.92 -35.81
N THR A 6 21.96 24.60 -34.77
CA THR A 6 23.40 24.68 -34.43
C THR A 6 23.70 23.71 -33.29
N GLU A 7 24.75 22.91 -33.41
CA GLU A 7 25.20 21.95 -32.37
C GLU A 7 26.25 22.58 -31.43
N TYR A 8 26.43 22.02 -30.23
CA TYR A 8 27.46 22.50 -29.31
C TYR A 8 28.84 21.91 -29.66
N ASP A 9 29.87 22.75 -29.79
CA ASP A 9 31.24 22.33 -30.09
C ASP A 9 31.96 21.80 -28.84
N VAL A 10 31.65 20.56 -28.48
CA VAL A 10 32.25 19.86 -27.32
C VAL A 10 33.78 19.75 -27.45
N SER A 11 34.29 19.51 -28.67
CA SER A 11 35.73 19.39 -28.92
C SER A 11 36.47 20.70 -28.73
N GLY A 12 35.90 21.81 -29.23
CA GLY A 12 36.42 23.15 -28.99
C GLY A 12 36.35 23.55 -27.51
N TYR A 13 35.23 23.24 -26.84
CA TYR A 13 35.07 23.50 -25.40
C TYR A 13 36.12 22.77 -24.55
N LEU A 14 36.34 21.48 -24.81
CA LEU A 14 37.34 20.65 -24.10
C LEU A 14 38.79 20.95 -24.51
N GLY A 15 39.03 21.90 -25.43
CA GLY A 15 40.36 22.25 -25.91
C GLY A 15 41.01 21.19 -26.80
N ARG A 16 40.21 20.28 -27.38
CA ARG A 16 40.65 19.24 -28.33
C ARG A 16 40.75 19.77 -29.77
N SER A 17 40.07 20.88 -30.06
CA SER A 17 40.13 21.62 -31.32
C SER A 17 40.08 23.13 -31.08
N GLU A 18 40.30 23.92 -32.12
CA GLU A 18 40.09 25.37 -32.08
C GLU A 18 38.61 25.69 -31.82
N LYS A 19 38.35 26.76 -31.05
CA LYS A 19 36.98 27.15 -30.65
C LYS A 19 36.33 27.96 -31.76
N LEU A 20 35.22 27.45 -32.29
CA LEU A 20 34.39 28.17 -33.25
C LEU A 20 33.54 29.22 -32.52
N SER A 21 33.83 30.50 -32.76
CA SER A 21 33.28 31.61 -31.95
C SER A 21 32.81 32.83 -32.73
N SER A 22 33.18 32.98 -34.02
CA SER A 22 32.61 34.03 -34.86
C SER A 22 31.25 33.60 -35.44
N PRO A 23 30.29 34.53 -35.63
CA PRO A 23 28.99 34.20 -36.21
C PRO A 23 29.07 33.49 -37.57
N GLU A 24 30.00 33.89 -38.45
CA GLU A 24 30.18 33.30 -39.77
C GLU A 24 30.70 31.86 -39.68
N GLU A 25 31.64 31.58 -38.77
CA GLU A 25 32.12 30.22 -38.49
C GLU A 25 31.02 29.34 -37.94
N VAL A 26 30.23 29.85 -36.99
CA VAL A 26 29.13 29.10 -36.35
C VAL A 26 28.05 28.74 -37.38
N ILE A 27 27.66 29.69 -38.24
CA ILE A 27 26.69 29.45 -39.32
C ILE A 27 27.23 28.46 -40.34
N ALA A 28 28.50 28.61 -40.76
CA ALA A 28 29.09 27.75 -41.78
C ALA A 28 29.34 26.32 -41.28
N ALA A 29 29.77 26.17 -40.02
CA ALA A 29 30.07 24.86 -39.42
C ALA A 29 28.83 24.17 -38.84
N GLY A 30 27.75 24.91 -38.60
CA GLY A 30 26.56 24.43 -37.90
C GLY A 30 26.84 24.05 -36.43
N ARG A 31 27.93 24.56 -35.83
CA ARG A 31 28.30 24.30 -34.42
C ARG A 31 29.12 25.43 -33.81
N GLY A 32 29.04 25.63 -32.49
CA GLY A 32 29.75 26.70 -31.77
C GLY A 32 29.83 26.50 -30.25
N VAL A 33 30.60 27.37 -29.57
CA VAL A 33 30.64 27.47 -28.09
C VAL A 33 29.82 28.67 -27.59
N CYS A 34 29.67 28.86 -26.27
CA CYS A 34 28.82 29.90 -25.66
C CYS A 34 28.96 31.30 -26.29
N CYS A 35 30.19 31.80 -26.48
CA CYS A 35 30.40 33.10 -27.12
C CYS A 35 29.93 33.16 -28.57
N GLY A 36 30.02 32.06 -29.33
CA GLY A 36 29.50 31.99 -30.70
C GLY A 36 27.98 32.11 -30.77
N TYR A 37 27.26 31.52 -29.81
CA TYR A 37 25.80 31.68 -29.70
C TYR A 37 25.42 33.11 -29.29
N SER A 38 26.13 33.70 -28.33
CA SER A 38 25.90 35.08 -27.86
C SER A 38 26.09 36.10 -28.99
N ASN A 39 27.21 35.99 -29.71
CA ASN A 39 27.55 36.86 -30.83
C ASN A 39 26.51 36.76 -31.95
N LEU A 40 26.10 35.53 -32.30
CA LEU A 40 25.07 35.30 -33.30
C LEU A 40 23.73 35.92 -32.89
N CYS A 41 23.36 35.86 -31.60
CA CYS A 41 22.16 36.51 -31.10
C CYS A 41 22.24 38.04 -31.19
N THR A 42 23.38 38.62 -30.83
CA THR A 42 23.61 40.05 -30.94
C THR A 42 23.47 40.53 -32.39
N GLU A 43 24.10 39.84 -33.34
CA GLU A 43 24.01 40.18 -34.78
C GLU A 43 22.57 40.06 -35.32
N MET A 44 21.83 39.03 -34.90
CA MET A 44 20.41 38.90 -35.27
C MET A 44 19.56 40.05 -34.71
N CYS A 45 19.88 40.56 -33.52
CA CYS A 45 19.17 41.65 -32.88
C CYS A 45 19.47 43.03 -33.49
N GLU A 46 20.57 43.20 -34.24
CA GLU A 46 20.87 44.44 -34.98
C GLU A 46 19.74 44.87 -35.95
N SER A 47 18.82 43.95 -36.24
CA SER A 47 17.55 44.16 -36.96
C SER A 47 16.53 45.07 -36.26
N GLY A 48 16.89 45.73 -35.14
CA GLY A 48 16.04 46.71 -34.43
C GLY A 48 15.70 46.37 -32.98
N ILE A 49 16.43 45.44 -32.36
CA ILE A 49 16.30 45.07 -30.94
C ILE A 49 17.63 45.40 -30.25
N GLU A 50 17.62 46.17 -29.16
CA GLU A 50 18.86 46.40 -28.41
C GLU A 50 19.26 45.11 -27.68
N CYS A 51 20.52 44.68 -27.85
CA CYS A 51 21.07 43.45 -27.27
C CYS A 51 22.42 43.76 -26.61
N GLN A 52 22.69 43.17 -25.46
CA GLN A 52 23.93 43.32 -24.70
C GLN A 52 24.48 41.94 -24.33
N ASP A 53 25.78 41.75 -24.52
CA ASP A 53 26.48 40.57 -24.01
C ASP A 53 26.72 40.72 -22.51
N VAL A 54 26.45 39.65 -21.76
CA VAL A 54 26.54 39.61 -20.30
C VAL A 54 27.49 38.47 -19.89
N PRO A 55 28.75 38.79 -19.53
CA PRO A 55 29.68 37.80 -19.00
C PRO A 55 29.37 37.48 -17.54
N GLY A 56 29.66 36.25 -17.14
CA GLY A 56 29.54 35.85 -15.75
C GLY A 56 29.86 34.39 -15.47
N HIS A 57 29.41 33.94 -14.31
CA HIS A 57 29.56 32.57 -13.84
C HIS A 57 28.30 31.75 -14.07
N SER A 58 28.47 30.49 -14.44
CA SER A 58 27.37 29.53 -14.57
C SER A 58 27.51 28.34 -13.62
N LYS A 59 26.39 27.79 -13.14
CA LYS A 59 26.35 26.47 -12.51
C LYS A 59 26.26 25.36 -13.57
N GLY A 60 27.06 25.46 -14.63
CA GLY A 60 27.02 24.58 -15.80
C GLY A 60 27.94 23.37 -15.69
N ILE A 61 28.36 22.86 -16.84
CA ILE A 61 29.29 21.73 -16.97
C ILE A 61 30.60 22.05 -16.24
N GLY A 62 30.90 21.30 -15.17
CA GLY A 62 32.14 21.44 -14.41
C GLY A 62 31.98 22.16 -13.07
N TYR A 63 30.83 22.80 -12.81
CA TYR A 63 30.54 23.40 -11.51
C TYR A 63 30.35 22.32 -10.43
N ARG A 64 31.01 22.50 -9.28
CA ARG A 64 30.79 21.69 -8.08
C ARG A 64 30.03 22.51 -7.04
N GLN A 65 29.01 21.92 -6.43
CA GLN A 65 28.25 22.60 -5.38
C GLN A 65 29.17 23.05 -4.24
N GLY A 66 29.03 24.30 -3.80
CA GLY A 66 29.90 24.91 -2.79
C GLY A 66 31.27 25.34 -3.28
N GLN A 67 31.59 25.20 -4.57
CA GLN A 67 32.80 25.78 -5.15
C GLN A 67 32.75 27.31 -5.04
N SER A 68 33.81 27.89 -4.46
CA SER A 68 34.00 29.34 -4.46
C SER A 68 34.35 29.82 -5.87
N LEU A 69 33.62 30.82 -6.34
CA LEU A 69 33.83 31.52 -7.60
C LEU A 69 34.61 32.82 -7.41
N LYS A 70 34.94 33.18 -6.16
CA LYS A 70 35.83 34.31 -5.87
C LYS A 70 37.17 34.18 -6.58
N ASN A 71 37.53 35.22 -7.32
CA ASN A 71 38.77 35.31 -8.12
C ASN A 71 38.87 34.24 -9.23
N VAL A 72 37.78 33.58 -9.58
CA VAL A 72 37.67 32.73 -10.77
C VAL A 72 37.26 33.63 -11.94
N LYS A 73 37.78 33.37 -13.14
CA LYS A 73 37.32 34.10 -14.34
C LYS A 73 35.93 33.60 -14.72
N SER A 74 35.13 34.51 -15.25
CA SER A 74 33.82 34.24 -15.86
C SER A 74 33.96 33.09 -16.86
N ASP A 75 33.10 32.08 -16.73
CA ASP A 75 33.16 30.84 -17.50
C ASP A 75 32.06 30.73 -18.55
N HIS A 76 31.13 31.70 -18.58
CA HIS A 76 29.99 31.70 -19.46
C HIS A 76 29.62 33.10 -19.97
N LEU A 77 28.89 33.14 -21.09
CA LEU A 77 28.44 34.36 -21.76
C LEU A 77 27.02 34.16 -22.29
N TRP A 78 26.12 35.10 -22.00
CA TRP A 78 24.73 35.12 -22.45
C TRP A 78 24.30 36.53 -22.85
N ASN A 79 23.04 36.72 -23.25
CA ASN A 79 22.52 38.00 -23.73
C ASN A 79 21.45 38.59 -22.81
N ALA A 80 21.33 39.93 -22.84
CA ALA A 80 20.16 40.66 -22.39
C ALA A 80 19.57 41.46 -23.57
N VAL A 81 18.26 41.39 -23.79
CA VAL A 81 17.57 42.07 -24.90
C VAL A 81 16.51 43.05 -24.39
N LEU A 82 16.40 44.22 -25.03
CA LEU A 82 15.41 45.25 -24.68
C LEU A 82 14.16 45.09 -25.54
N LEU A 83 13.04 44.71 -24.93
CA LEU A 83 11.76 44.53 -25.60
C LEU A 83 10.69 45.36 -24.88
N GLY A 84 9.98 46.22 -25.62
CA GLY A 84 8.90 47.03 -25.04
C GLY A 84 9.35 47.97 -23.90
N GLY A 85 10.63 48.35 -23.87
CA GLY A 85 11.22 49.19 -22.81
C GLY A 85 11.67 48.43 -21.56
N GLN A 86 11.66 47.09 -21.57
CA GLN A 86 12.12 46.24 -20.47
C GLN A 86 13.22 45.29 -20.94
N TRP A 87 14.22 45.05 -20.09
CA TRP A 87 15.30 44.10 -20.35
C TRP A 87 14.87 42.68 -20.00
N PHE A 88 15.23 41.72 -20.85
CA PHE A 88 14.98 40.29 -20.65
C PHE A 88 16.28 39.49 -20.82
N LEU A 89 16.46 38.44 -20.02
CA LEU A 89 17.64 37.57 -20.08
C LEU A 89 17.42 36.42 -21.07
N LEU A 90 18.46 36.08 -21.81
CA LEU A 90 18.40 35.04 -22.83
C LEU A 90 19.75 34.34 -22.95
N ASP A 91 19.74 33.00 -22.86
CA ASP A 91 20.90 32.15 -23.13
C ASP A 91 20.60 31.25 -24.32
N ALA A 92 20.97 31.72 -25.51
CA ALA A 92 20.78 30.98 -26.75
C ALA A 92 21.61 29.68 -26.80
N CYS A 93 22.72 29.60 -26.05
CA CYS A 93 23.58 28.44 -26.02
C CYS A 93 22.90 27.28 -25.26
N TRP A 94 22.43 27.54 -24.05
CA TRP A 94 21.72 26.53 -23.24
C TRP A 94 20.31 26.30 -23.78
N GLY A 95 19.70 27.32 -24.39
CA GLY A 95 18.41 27.20 -25.06
C GLY A 95 18.44 26.38 -26.35
N ALA A 96 19.57 26.33 -27.08
CA ALA A 96 19.73 25.45 -28.24
C ALA A 96 19.80 23.96 -27.85
N GLY A 97 20.28 23.69 -26.64
CA GLY A 97 20.32 22.36 -26.06
C GLY A 97 21.48 22.19 -25.10
N ARG A 98 21.53 21.01 -24.46
CA ARG A 98 22.61 20.67 -23.52
C ARG A 98 23.22 19.31 -23.87
N VAL A 99 24.51 19.18 -23.57
CA VAL A 99 25.23 17.92 -23.68
C VAL A 99 25.07 17.16 -22.36
N ASP A 100 24.45 16.00 -22.43
CA ASP A 100 24.49 15.00 -21.37
C ASP A 100 25.82 14.26 -21.46
N MET A 101 26.73 14.56 -20.52
CA MET A 101 28.07 13.97 -20.50
C MET A 101 28.07 12.50 -20.05
N GLU A 102 27.02 12.04 -19.36
CA GLU A 102 26.91 10.66 -18.89
C GLU A 102 26.43 9.72 -20.01
N HIS A 103 25.53 10.22 -20.86
CA HIS A 103 24.95 9.47 -21.99
C HIS A 103 25.50 9.89 -23.36
N GLU A 104 26.47 10.81 -23.38
CA GLU A 104 27.04 11.42 -24.60
C GLU A 104 25.96 11.88 -25.61
N SER A 105 24.86 12.45 -25.11
CA SER A 105 23.70 12.80 -25.93
C SER A 105 23.39 14.31 -25.89
N PHE A 106 22.88 14.86 -26.99
CA PHE A 106 22.48 16.26 -27.07
C PHE A 106 20.97 16.38 -26.91
N VAL A 107 20.52 16.94 -25.79
CA VAL A 107 19.10 17.26 -25.57
C VAL A 107 18.81 18.55 -26.32
N LYS A 108 18.09 18.44 -27.44
CA LYS A 108 17.79 19.58 -28.32
C LYS A 108 16.68 20.44 -27.73
N PHE A 109 16.97 21.73 -27.65
CA PHE A 109 16.05 22.82 -27.35
C PHE A 109 15.44 22.83 -25.94
N ASP A 110 15.71 23.90 -25.20
CA ASP A 110 15.15 24.18 -23.89
C ASP A 110 14.61 25.61 -23.87
N ASP A 111 13.28 25.74 -23.92
CA ASP A 111 12.61 27.04 -24.03
C ASP A 111 12.78 27.89 -22.75
N PHE A 112 13.12 27.26 -21.62
CA PHE A 112 13.37 27.92 -20.35
C PHE A 112 14.37 29.07 -20.48
N TYR A 113 15.42 28.92 -21.29
CA TYR A 113 16.51 29.90 -21.43
C TYR A 113 16.22 31.06 -22.39
N PHE A 114 15.02 31.13 -22.96
CA PHE A 114 14.60 32.25 -23.81
C PHE A 114 13.67 33.18 -23.06
N LEU A 115 14.14 34.39 -22.72
CA LEU A 115 13.39 35.41 -21.99
C LEU A 115 12.98 34.93 -20.58
N THR A 116 13.90 34.25 -19.89
CA THR A 116 13.70 33.68 -18.56
C THR A 116 13.44 34.78 -17.53
N ASP A 117 12.57 34.51 -16.55
CA ASP A 117 12.39 35.40 -15.39
C ASP A 117 13.73 35.56 -14.64
N PRO A 118 14.18 36.79 -14.35
CA PRO A 118 15.40 37.03 -13.60
C PRO A 118 15.51 36.28 -12.26
N GLU A 119 14.40 36.09 -11.55
CA GLU A 119 14.35 35.37 -10.27
C GLU A 119 14.64 33.87 -10.43
N GLU A 120 14.39 33.31 -11.61
CA GLU A 120 14.71 31.92 -11.95
C GLU A 120 16.10 31.80 -12.62
N PHE A 121 16.47 32.76 -13.48
CA PHE A 121 17.73 32.75 -14.21
C PHE A 121 18.94 32.89 -13.29
N ILE A 122 18.84 33.70 -12.22
CA ILE A 122 19.90 33.89 -11.24
C ILE A 122 20.28 32.61 -10.48
N ASP A 123 19.46 31.56 -10.51
CA ASP A 123 19.79 30.29 -9.83
C ASP A 123 20.92 29.52 -10.54
N SER A 124 21.12 29.76 -11.83
CA SER A 124 22.18 29.16 -12.64
C SER A 124 23.20 30.15 -13.20
N HIS A 125 22.85 31.42 -13.38
CA HIS A 125 23.69 32.42 -14.06
C HIS A 125 23.91 33.65 -13.18
N PHE A 126 25.17 33.91 -12.80
CA PHE A 126 25.55 35.06 -11.99
C PHE A 126 26.41 36.04 -12.80
N PRO A 127 25.91 37.24 -13.15
CA PRO A 127 26.64 38.19 -13.99
C PRO A 127 27.80 38.87 -13.25
N ASP A 128 28.82 39.28 -14.00
CA ASP A 128 29.96 40.05 -13.47
C ASP A 128 29.54 41.45 -13.00
N GLU A 129 28.57 42.06 -13.69
CA GLU A 129 27.99 43.36 -13.31
C GLU A 129 26.62 43.16 -12.65
N GLU A 130 26.47 43.65 -11.42
CA GLU A 130 25.26 43.50 -10.59
C GLU A 130 23.97 43.95 -11.30
N LYS A 131 24.04 45.01 -12.12
CA LYS A 131 22.88 45.54 -12.86
C LYS A 131 22.21 44.51 -13.78
N TRP A 132 22.98 43.53 -14.27
CA TRP A 132 22.48 42.50 -15.18
C TRP A 132 21.81 41.33 -14.48
N GLN A 133 21.75 41.34 -13.13
CA GLN A 133 20.88 40.40 -12.43
C GLN A 133 19.40 40.69 -12.72
N LEU A 134 19.04 41.94 -13.04
CA LEU A 134 17.67 42.41 -13.28
C LEU A 134 16.68 42.09 -12.13
N LEU A 135 17.20 41.86 -10.93
CA LEU A 135 16.43 41.63 -9.71
C LEU A 135 16.09 42.95 -9.04
N ASP A 136 14.91 43.03 -8.42
CA ASP A 136 14.55 44.14 -7.51
C ASP A 136 15.52 44.24 -6.32
N ARG A 137 16.06 43.09 -5.91
CA ARG A 137 17.06 42.96 -4.84
C ARG A 137 18.19 42.05 -5.31
N PRO A 138 19.28 42.62 -5.85
CA PRO A 138 20.45 41.84 -6.26
C PRO A 138 21.01 41.01 -5.12
N ILE A 139 21.48 39.81 -5.45
CA ILE A 139 22.09 38.89 -4.49
C ILE A 139 23.61 38.95 -4.59
N PRO A 140 24.34 38.78 -3.46
CA PRO A 140 25.79 38.69 -3.49
C PRO A 140 26.24 37.30 -3.95
N LEU A 141 27.49 37.22 -4.44
CA LEU A 141 28.08 35.98 -4.95
C LEU A 141 28.06 34.85 -3.91
N GLU A 142 28.30 35.16 -2.63
CA GLU A 142 28.27 34.14 -1.57
C GLU A 142 26.88 33.52 -1.36
N GLU A 143 25.81 34.26 -1.67
CA GLU A 143 24.45 33.72 -1.59
C GLU A 143 24.17 32.83 -2.81
N PHE A 144 24.55 33.28 -4.01
CA PHE A 144 24.50 32.46 -5.22
C PHE A 144 25.22 31.11 -5.05
N GLU A 145 26.42 31.10 -4.46
CA GLU A 145 27.19 29.89 -4.17
C GLU A 145 26.49 28.93 -3.18
N ARG A 146 25.66 29.46 -2.27
CA ARG A 146 24.95 28.69 -1.23
C ARG A 146 23.57 28.20 -1.64
N ARG A 147 22.97 28.76 -2.68
CA ARG A 147 21.68 28.32 -3.20
C ARG A 147 21.74 26.89 -3.73
N VAL A 148 20.66 26.16 -3.48
CA VAL A 148 20.41 24.82 -4.04
C VAL A 148 20.51 24.85 -5.56
N PHE A 149 21.26 23.91 -6.11
CA PHE A 149 21.31 23.71 -7.56
C PHE A 149 19.95 23.23 -8.08
N LYS A 150 19.39 23.95 -9.06
CA LYS A 150 18.12 23.65 -9.73
C LYS A 150 18.36 23.64 -11.24
N THR A 151 17.86 22.62 -11.92
CA THR A 151 17.91 22.55 -13.39
C THR A 151 16.74 23.31 -14.01
N SER A 152 16.78 23.61 -15.31
CA SER A 152 15.63 24.15 -16.05
C SER A 152 14.36 23.34 -15.84
N ALA A 153 14.48 22.01 -15.83
CA ALA A 153 13.37 21.08 -15.58
C ALA A 153 12.65 21.33 -14.24
N PHE A 154 13.33 21.85 -13.22
CA PHE A 154 12.71 22.24 -11.95
C PHE A 154 11.65 23.33 -12.17
N PHE A 155 12.00 24.37 -12.93
CA PHE A 155 11.15 25.53 -13.20
C PHE A 155 10.07 25.20 -14.22
N THR A 156 10.41 24.51 -15.32
CA THR A 156 9.44 24.10 -16.35
C THR A 156 8.34 23.18 -15.78
N MET A 157 8.66 22.38 -14.76
CA MET A 157 7.67 21.56 -14.04
C MET A 157 6.86 22.33 -12.97
N GLY A 158 7.17 23.61 -12.74
CA GLY A 158 6.51 24.44 -11.74
C GLY A 158 6.79 24.00 -10.31
N LEU A 159 7.98 23.43 -10.06
CA LEU A 159 8.42 23.03 -8.72
C LEU A 159 8.85 24.27 -7.93
N ARG A 160 8.71 24.20 -6.61
CA ARG A 160 9.15 25.22 -5.66
C ARG A 160 9.86 24.57 -4.51
N LEU A 161 11.00 25.13 -4.12
CA LEU A 161 11.77 24.63 -3.00
C LEU A 161 11.18 25.20 -1.70
N ILE A 162 10.66 24.33 -0.84
CA ILE A 162 10.11 24.74 0.46
C ILE A 162 11.24 24.75 1.50
N GLN A 163 12.02 23.68 1.57
CA GLN A 163 13.19 23.57 2.47
C GLN A 163 14.10 22.43 1.98
N PRO A 164 15.43 22.49 2.18
CA PRO A 164 16.22 23.64 2.63
C PRO A 164 16.40 24.69 1.52
N HIS A 165 16.68 25.94 1.89
CA HIS A 165 17.00 27.00 0.91
C HIS A 165 18.47 26.99 0.47
N HIS A 166 19.36 26.39 1.27
CA HIS A 166 20.76 26.21 0.93
C HIS A 166 21.06 24.77 0.55
N PHE A 167 22.08 24.57 -0.29
CA PHE A 167 22.47 23.24 -0.76
C PHE A 167 23.04 22.34 0.35
N HIS A 168 23.72 22.93 1.33
CA HIS A 168 24.41 22.20 2.39
C HIS A 168 23.51 21.99 3.61
N ILE A 169 23.27 20.73 3.95
CA ILE A 169 22.45 20.29 5.09
C ILE A 169 23.36 19.60 6.10
N VAL A 170 23.52 20.18 7.28
CA VAL A 170 24.24 19.55 8.40
C VAL A 170 23.23 18.83 9.30
N THR A 171 23.48 17.56 9.61
CA THR A 171 22.58 16.75 10.43
C THR A 171 23.29 15.85 11.45
N GLY A 172 22.59 15.61 12.57
CA GLY A 172 22.92 14.59 13.57
C GLY A 172 22.13 13.28 13.38
N GLY A 173 21.78 12.93 12.14
CA GLY A 173 21.21 11.62 11.79
C GLY A 173 19.91 11.66 10.97
N GLU A 174 19.31 12.82 10.75
CA GLU A 174 18.11 13.00 9.90
C GLU A 174 18.13 14.33 9.15
N ALA A 175 17.93 14.29 7.83
CA ALA A 175 17.77 15.49 7.00
C ALA A 175 16.42 15.47 6.28
N ASN A 176 15.80 16.63 6.08
CA ASN A 176 14.49 16.73 5.43
C ASN A 176 14.55 17.70 4.25
N VAL A 177 14.07 17.24 3.09
CA VAL A 177 13.90 18.03 1.86
C VAL A 177 12.42 18.08 1.52
N SER A 178 11.90 19.25 1.21
CA SER A 178 10.48 19.49 0.88
C SER A 178 10.37 20.36 -0.36
N LEU A 179 9.60 19.89 -1.35
CA LEU A 179 9.32 20.60 -2.59
C LEU A 179 7.79 20.74 -2.74
N GLY A 180 7.34 21.90 -3.20
CA GLY A 180 5.96 22.16 -3.59
C GLY A 180 5.79 22.12 -5.11
N PHE A 181 4.60 21.80 -5.58
CA PHE A 181 4.27 21.80 -7.01
C PHE A 181 2.79 22.10 -7.25
N SER A 182 2.48 22.71 -8.40
CA SER A 182 1.11 23.05 -8.79
C SER A 182 0.44 21.96 -9.64
N ARG A 183 1.25 21.16 -10.35
CA ARG A 183 0.80 20.07 -11.22
C ARG A 183 1.32 18.74 -10.68
N PRO A 184 0.52 17.66 -10.67
CA PRO A 184 0.95 16.37 -10.17
C PRO A 184 2.23 15.87 -10.87
N ALA A 185 3.20 15.46 -10.06
CA ALA A 185 4.48 14.99 -10.51
C ALA A 185 4.90 13.75 -9.72
N THR A 186 5.64 12.87 -10.39
CA THR A 186 6.29 11.70 -9.82
C THR A 186 7.72 12.06 -9.45
N PHE A 187 8.20 11.55 -8.32
CA PHE A 187 9.54 11.84 -7.79
C PHE A 187 10.30 10.53 -7.52
N THR A 188 11.62 10.61 -7.61
CA THR A 188 12.56 9.65 -7.02
C THR A 188 13.81 10.39 -6.56
N TYR A 189 14.70 9.70 -5.86
CA TYR A 189 15.95 10.27 -5.41
C TYR A 189 17.10 9.28 -5.53
N GLU A 190 18.31 9.81 -5.60
CA GLU A 190 19.56 9.07 -5.54
C GLU A 190 20.42 9.69 -4.43
N ILE A 191 21.09 8.85 -3.65
CA ILE A 191 22.02 9.27 -2.60
C ILE A 191 23.35 8.53 -2.80
N THR A 192 24.44 9.29 -2.91
CA THR A 192 25.79 8.75 -3.09
C THR A 192 26.71 9.31 -2.02
N GLN A 193 27.45 8.45 -1.31
CA GLN A 193 28.45 8.91 -0.35
C GLN A 193 29.68 9.45 -1.09
N HIS A 194 30.19 10.60 -0.66
CA HIS A 194 31.45 11.13 -1.16
C HIS A 194 32.59 10.20 -0.69
N GLN A 195 33.13 9.38 -1.59
CA GLN A 195 34.38 8.67 -1.34
C GLN A 195 35.53 9.57 -1.79
N ASP A 196 36.30 10.09 -0.84
CA ASP A 196 37.57 10.74 -1.14
C ASP A 196 38.49 9.74 -1.84
N LEU A 197 38.60 9.84 -3.17
CA LEU A 197 39.42 8.98 -4.04
C LEU A 197 40.94 9.10 -3.81
N LEU A 198 41.38 9.68 -2.69
CA LEU A 198 42.80 9.82 -2.39
C LEU A 198 43.42 8.57 -1.74
N HIS A 199 42.66 7.57 -1.29
CA HIS A 199 43.23 6.45 -0.51
C HIS A 199 42.69 5.03 -0.79
N CYS A 200 42.19 4.71 -1.98
CA CYS A 200 41.99 3.30 -2.37
C CYS A 200 42.15 3.10 -3.88
N GLY A 201 43.26 2.48 -4.29
CA GLY A 201 43.36 1.88 -5.61
C GLY A 201 42.57 0.57 -5.63
N ALA A 202 41.28 0.62 -5.99
CA ALA A 202 40.53 -0.55 -6.39
C ALA A 202 39.26 -0.13 -7.15
N SER A 203 39.15 -0.63 -8.39
CA SER A 203 37.94 -0.87 -9.18
C SER A 203 36.67 -0.13 -8.80
N GLU A 204 36.17 0.69 -9.72
CA GLU A 204 34.75 1.09 -9.80
C GLU A 204 33.87 -0.17 -9.71
N GLN A 205 33.32 -0.44 -8.54
CA GLN A 205 32.12 -1.24 -8.41
C GLN A 205 30.99 -0.26 -8.08
N LYS A 206 30.09 -0.08 -9.06
CA LYS A 206 28.71 0.33 -8.82
C LYS A 206 28.06 -0.69 -7.88
N GLU A 207 28.34 -0.59 -6.59
CA GLU A 207 27.54 -1.26 -5.57
C GLU A 207 26.30 -0.40 -5.31
N SER A 208 25.30 -0.55 -6.18
CA SER A 208 23.92 -0.28 -5.83
C SER A 208 23.47 -1.36 -4.84
N SER A 209 24.03 -1.36 -3.63
CA SER A 209 23.57 -2.20 -2.53
C SER A 209 22.30 -1.56 -1.96
N GLY A 210 21.18 -2.17 -2.31
CA GLY A 210 19.81 -1.75 -2.00
C GLY A 210 19.56 -1.55 -0.52
N SER A 211 19.70 -0.31 -0.07
CA SER A 211 19.17 0.13 1.21
C SER A 211 18.63 1.54 0.99
N SER A 212 17.32 1.68 1.02
CA SER A 212 16.64 2.97 0.86
C SER A 212 16.93 3.82 2.09
N PHE A 213 17.98 4.63 2.03
CA PHE A 213 18.38 5.57 3.10
C PHE A 213 17.47 6.81 3.18
N GLY A 214 16.26 6.74 2.62
CA GLY A 214 15.37 7.88 2.49
C GLY A 214 13.91 7.49 2.36
N LEU A 215 13.05 8.18 3.11
CA LEU A 215 11.61 8.06 3.04
C LEU A 215 11.06 9.16 2.12
N LEU A 216 10.76 8.81 0.87
CA LEU A 216 10.09 9.70 -0.07
C LEU A 216 8.57 9.57 0.07
N THR A 217 7.93 10.68 0.44
CA THR A 217 6.47 10.80 0.56
C THR A 217 5.97 11.88 -0.39
N VAL A 218 4.90 11.59 -1.12
CA VAL A 218 4.31 12.52 -2.08
C VAL A 218 2.85 12.76 -1.70
N SER A 219 2.46 14.03 -1.64
CA SER A 219 1.09 14.50 -1.46
C SER A 219 0.59 15.14 -2.77
N HIS A 220 -0.65 15.66 -2.79
CA HIS A 220 -1.20 16.32 -3.99
C HIS A 220 -0.44 17.60 -4.39
N ARG A 221 0.23 18.30 -3.47
CA ARG A 221 0.85 19.62 -3.73
C ARG A 221 2.29 19.73 -3.26
N SER A 222 2.81 18.70 -2.63
CA SER A 222 4.17 18.71 -2.11
C SER A 222 4.74 17.29 -2.03
N MET A 223 6.06 17.20 -2.06
CA MET A 223 6.79 16.00 -1.67
C MET A 223 7.64 16.32 -0.43
N LYS A 224 7.87 15.31 0.39
CA LYS A 224 8.84 15.34 1.50
C LYS A 224 9.75 14.11 1.39
N LEU A 225 11.05 14.35 1.35
CA LEU A 225 12.10 13.36 1.37
C LEU A 225 12.85 13.47 2.70
N GLN A 226 12.67 12.46 3.56
CA GLN A 226 13.38 12.35 4.82
C GLN A 226 14.57 11.41 4.63
N LEU A 227 15.78 11.93 4.75
CA LEU A 227 17.03 11.22 4.55
C LEU A 227 17.60 10.77 5.90
N LEU A 228 18.08 9.53 5.94
CA LEU A 228 18.61 8.87 7.13
C LEU A 228 19.98 8.29 6.76
N PRO A 229 21.05 9.11 6.81
CA PRO A 229 22.39 8.66 6.43
C PRO A 229 22.86 7.49 7.31
N PRO A 230 23.36 6.39 6.71
CA PRO A 230 23.71 5.16 7.44
C PRO A 230 25.00 5.29 8.27
N ALA A 231 25.89 6.21 7.90
CA ALA A 231 27.16 6.44 8.55
C ALA A 231 27.46 7.94 8.63
N SER A 232 28.50 8.31 9.39
CA SER A 232 29.04 9.66 9.33
C SER A 232 29.75 9.89 8.00
N GLY A 233 29.60 11.09 7.44
CA GLY A 233 30.21 11.47 6.17
C GLY A 233 29.34 12.44 5.37
N THR A 234 29.81 12.76 4.17
CA THR A 234 29.14 13.66 3.24
C THR A 234 28.47 12.86 2.14
N TYR A 235 27.22 13.21 1.85
CA TYR A 235 26.38 12.52 0.86
C TYR A 235 25.85 13.52 -0.16
N ASP A 236 25.96 13.18 -1.43
CA ASP A 236 25.32 13.92 -2.52
C ASP A 236 23.94 13.31 -2.79
N VAL A 237 22.92 14.17 -2.77
CA VAL A 237 21.53 13.78 -2.96
C VAL A 237 21.01 14.45 -4.22
N LYS A 238 20.54 13.65 -5.18
CA LYS A 238 19.88 14.13 -6.39
C LYS A 238 18.40 13.79 -6.34
N VAL A 239 17.55 14.77 -6.63
CA VAL A 239 16.11 14.57 -6.77
C VAL A 239 15.77 14.56 -8.25
N PHE A 240 14.98 13.57 -8.66
CA PHE A 240 14.49 13.44 -10.02
C PHE A 240 12.97 13.56 -10.02
N ALA A 241 12.41 14.20 -11.04
CA ALA A 241 10.98 14.36 -11.18
C ALA A 241 10.52 14.18 -12.63
N ARG A 242 9.22 13.95 -12.78
CA ARG A 242 8.52 13.88 -14.06
C ARG A 242 7.05 14.25 -13.87
N PRO A 243 6.40 14.96 -14.81
CA PRO A 243 4.95 15.09 -14.80
C PRO A 243 4.26 13.72 -14.77
N GLU A 244 3.22 13.56 -13.96
CA GLU A 244 2.60 12.24 -13.73
C GLU A 244 2.07 11.59 -15.02
N ALA A 245 1.53 12.39 -15.94
CA ALA A 245 0.98 11.91 -17.21
C ALA A 245 2.06 11.58 -18.28
N ALA A 246 3.33 11.92 -18.04
CA ALA A 246 4.38 11.73 -19.03
C ALA A 246 4.98 10.32 -18.98
N ILE A 247 5.34 9.79 -20.14
CA ILE A 247 5.97 8.45 -20.30
C ILE A 247 7.51 8.58 -20.36
N THR A 248 8.03 9.80 -20.42
CA THR A 248 9.48 10.11 -20.51
C THR A 248 10.25 9.59 -19.29
N PRO A 249 11.59 9.43 -19.34
CA PRO A 249 12.35 9.14 -18.14
C PRO A 249 12.23 10.25 -17.08
N LEU A 250 12.50 9.90 -15.82
CA LEU A 250 12.65 10.89 -14.75
C LEU A 250 13.86 11.79 -15.04
N THR A 251 13.70 13.09 -14.84
CA THR A 251 14.74 14.08 -15.12
C THR A 251 15.28 14.64 -13.81
N TRP A 252 16.58 14.87 -13.73
CA TRP A 252 17.21 15.51 -12.58
C TRP A 252 16.70 16.95 -12.43
N VAL A 253 16.15 17.29 -11.26
CA VAL A 253 15.55 18.60 -10.98
C VAL A 253 16.36 19.44 -9.99
N CYS A 254 16.91 18.85 -8.95
CA CYS A 254 17.75 19.57 -7.99
C CYS A 254 18.69 18.63 -7.23
N SER A 255 19.69 19.21 -6.55
CA SER A 255 20.62 18.45 -5.72
C SER A 255 21.02 19.16 -4.43
N PHE A 256 21.40 18.37 -3.44
CA PHE A 256 21.80 18.80 -2.10
C PHE A 256 23.03 18.03 -1.66
N THR A 257 23.77 18.60 -0.71
CA THR A 257 24.87 17.93 -0.01
C THR A 257 24.49 17.79 1.46
N VAL A 258 24.49 16.57 1.97
CA VAL A 258 24.12 16.24 3.35
C VAL A 258 25.37 15.79 4.11
N GLU A 259 25.76 16.57 5.12
CA GLU A 259 26.84 16.22 6.04
C GLU A 259 26.26 15.63 7.32
N CYS A 260 26.61 14.38 7.61
CA CYS A 260 26.19 13.66 8.81
C CYS A 260 27.37 13.49 9.78
N HIS A 261 27.28 14.09 10.97
CA HIS A 261 28.33 13.95 11.98
C HIS A 261 28.11 12.75 12.91
N THR A 262 26.85 12.44 13.21
CA THR A 262 26.50 11.36 14.14
C THR A 262 25.32 10.60 13.55
N PRO A 263 25.55 9.42 12.96
CA PRO A 263 24.45 8.64 12.41
C PRO A 263 23.53 8.19 13.55
N ARG A 264 22.22 8.20 13.30
CA ARG A 264 21.25 7.65 14.23
C ARG A 264 21.35 6.12 14.18
N ALA A 265 21.34 5.46 15.34
CA ALA A 265 21.15 4.00 15.37
C ALA A 265 19.80 3.68 14.74
N MET A 266 19.84 2.98 13.60
CA MET A 266 18.67 2.73 12.77
C MET A 266 18.20 1.30 12.94
N GLU A 267 16.91 1.16 13.25
CA GLU A 267 16.19 -0.07 12.96
C GLU A 267 16.08 -0.23 11.44
N GLU A 268 16.26 -1.45 10.95
CA GLU A 268 16.31 -1.73 9.52
C GLU A 268 14.96 -1.45 8.86
N ILE A 269 14.93 -0.50 7.91
CA ILE A 269 13.74 -0.16 7.13
C ILE A 269 13.64 -1.13 5.95
N PRO A 270 12.52 -1.85 5.75
CA PRO A 270 12.31 -2.68 4.58
C PRO A 270 12.41 -1.88 3.28
N GLU A 271 13.01 -2.48 2.25
CA GLU A 271 13.05 -1.88 0.94
C GLU A 271 11.63 -1.61 0.39
N ASN A 272 11.48 -0.44 -0.22
CA ASN A 272 10.31 -0.09 -1.01
C ASN A 272 10.65 -0.22 -2.50
N PRO A 273 10.17 -1.25 -3.21
CA PRO A 273 10.40 -1.40 -4.64
C PRO A 273 9.59 -0.39 -5.48
N PHE A 274 8.81 0.49 -4.84
CA PHE A 274 7.98 1.50 -5.47
C PHE A 274 8.53 2.90 -5.23
N LEU A 275 8.11 3.85 -6.07
CA LEU A 275 8.67 5.20 -6.13
C LEU A 275 8.47 6.02 -4.85
N SER A 276 7.40 5.77 -4.10
CA SER A 276 7.09 6.55 -2.90
C SER A 276 6.24 5.77 -1.89
N TRP A 277 6.27 6.27 -0.66
CA TRP A 277 5.39 5.86 0.44
C TRP A 277 4.09 6.68 0.43
N GLY A 278 3.01 6.05 0.87
CA GLY A 278 1.63 6.51 0.80
C GLY A 278 0.88 5.96 -0.41
N LEU A 279 -0.21 6.66 -0.77
CA LEU A 279 -0.98 6.38 -1.97
C LEU A 279 -0.12 6.66 -3.20
N GLN A 280 -0.15 5.73 -4.17
CA GLN A 280 0.48 5.97 -5.45
C GLN A 280 -0.28 7.04 -6.23
N PRO A 281 0.39 7.81 -7.11
CA PRO A 281 -0.27 8.85 -7.91
C PRO A 281 -1.47 8.31 -8.71
N VAL A 282 -1.33 7.10 -9.28
CA VAL A 282 -2.37 6.42 -10.05
C VAL A 282 -3.51 5.82 -9.19
N ALA A 283 -3.45 5.87 -7.86
CA ALA A 283 -4.44 5.24 -6.99
C ALA A 283 -5.88 5.71 -7.28
N GLY A 284 -6.06 6.99 -7.63
CA GLY A 284 -7.34 7.56 -8.02
C GLY A 284 -7.96 6.89 -9.25
N SER A 285 -7.15 6.66 -10.29
CA SER A 285 -7.61 6.01 -11.53
C SER A 285 -7.87 4.51 -11.31
N LEU A 286 -7.15 3.88 -10.38
CA LEU A 286 -7.39 2.52 -9.90
C LEU A 286 -8.66 2.37 -9.04
N GLY A 287 -9.30 3.49 -8.64
CA GLY A 287 -10.57 3.48 -7.92
C GLY A 287 -10.46 3.77 -6.42
N ILE A 288 -9.30 4.18 -5.91
CA ILE A 288 -9.13 4.64 -4.52
C ILE A 288 -9.51 6.12 -4.43
N ALA A 289 -10.54 6.42 -3.64
CA ALA A 289 -11.02 7.78 -3.40
C ALA A 289 -10.41 8.43 -2.14
N GLY A 290 -9.85 7.65 -1.23
CA GLY A 290 -9.19 8.15 -0.02
C GLY A 290 -8.63 7.05 0.86
N SER A 291 -7.87 7.43 1.89
CA SER A 291 -7.20 6.54 2.83
C SER A 291 -7.33 7.06 4.26
N SER A 292 -7.42 6.16 5.24
CA SER A 292 -7.32 6.49 6.67
C SER A 292 -5.90 6.84 7.09
N GLN A 293 -4.90 6.31 6.39
CA GLN A 293 -3.48 6.57 6.63
C GLN A 293 -2.93 7.46 5.51
N GLY A 294 -2.17 8.49 5.91
CA GLY A 294 -1.44 9.35 4.99
C GLY A 294 -0.14 8.71 4.49
N SER A 295 0.74 9.52 3.92
CA SER A 295 2.07 9.07 3.46
C SER A 295 3.10 8.99 4.60
N GLU A 296 2.75 9.49 5.79
CA GLU A 296 3.61 9.44 6.97
C GLU A 296 3.70 8.03 7.57
N VAL A 297 4.78 7.78 8.32
CA VAL A 297 5.00 6.53 9.04
C VAL A 297 3.87 6.33 10.05
N ALA A 298 3.22 5.16 9.98
CA ALA A 298 2.18 4.79 10.93
C ALA A 298 2.80 4.18 12.19
N GLU A 299 2.67 4.84 13.33
CA GLU A 299 3.11 4.30 14.62
C GLU A 299 2.10 3.24 15.11
N VAL A 300 2.59 2.04 15.41
CA VAL A 300 1.79 0.89 15.84
C VAL A 300 2.15 0.55 17.28
N GLU A 301 1.30 0.96 18.23
CA GLU A 301 1.57 0.82 19.67
C GLU A 301 1.13 -0.54 20.24
N GLU A 302 0.04 -1.12 19.73
CA GLU A 302 -0.54 -2.37 20.25
C GLU A 302 -0.28 -3.57 19.33
N GLY A 303 0.64 -3.43 18.38
CA GLY A 303 0.95 -4.46 17.38
C GLY A 303 -0.19 -4.74 16.41
N VAL A 304 -1.26 -3.95 16.43
CA VAL A 304 -2.41 -4.04 15.53
C VAL A 304 -2.57 -2.74 14.79
N PHE A 305 -2.69 -2.82 13.47
CA PHE A 305 -2.92 -1.67 12.59
C PHE A 305 -4.09 -1.95 11.65
N GLU A 306 -4.93 -0.94 11.42
CA GLU A 306 -6.06 -1.01 10.51
C GLU A 306 -5.96 0.08 9.44
N LEU A 307 -5.89 -0.35 8.19
CA LEU A 307 -5.97 0.52 7.04
C LEU A 307 -7.37 0.46 6.44
N ALA A 308 -8.03 1.61 6.31
CA ALA A 308 -9.29 1.76 5.60
C ALA A 308 -9.12 2.65 4.37
N LEU A 309 -9.40 2.11 3.18
CA LEU A 309 -9.40 2.83 1.92
C LEU A 309 -10.84 3.02 1.43
N LYS A 310 -11.21 4.25 1.10
CA LYS A 310 -12.49 4.54 0.43
C LYS A 310 -12.35 4.24 -1.04
N THR A 311 -13.33 3.58 -1.65
CA THR A 311 -13.32 3.24 -3.07
C THR A 311 -14.45 3.93 -3.83
N SER A 312 -14.19 4.29 -5.08
CA SER A 312 -15.21 4.88 -5.98
C SER A 312 -16.02 3.82 -6.73
N ARG A 313 -15.57 2.56 -6.68
CA ARG A 313 -16.21 1.38 -7.27
C ARG A 313 -15.80 0.11 -6.50
N PRO A 314 -16.49 -1.03 -6.69
CA PRO A 314 -16.08 -2.29 -6.09
C PRO A 314 -14.70 -2.73 -6.62
N LEU A 315 -13.78 -3.02 -5.70
CA LEU A 315 -12.42 -3.47 -6.02
C LEU A 315 -12.11 -4.79 -5.33
N MET A 316 -11.22 -5.58 -5.92
CA MET A 316 -10.48 -6.62 -5.21
C MET A 316 -9.18 -6.06 -4.65
N VAL A 317 -8.74 -6.60 -3.51
CA VAL A 317 -7.50 -6.21 -2.85
C VAL A 317 -6.61 -7.41 -2.59
N LEU A 318 -5.30 -7.19 -2.72
CA LEU A 318 -4.24 -8.10 -2.28
C LEU A 318 -3.24 -7.27 -1.49
N CYS A 319 -2.94 -7.69 -0.27
CA CYS A 319 -1.98 -7.02 0.59
C CYS A 319 -0.73 -7.88 0.77
N GLU A 320 0.43 -7.22 0.85
CA GLU A 320 1.71 -7.82 1.16
C GLU A 320 2.32 -7.09 2.36
N LEU A 321 2.82 -7.86 3.33
CA LEU A 321 3.51 -7.33 4.51
C LEU A 321 4.95 -7.85 4.51
N VAL A 322 5.91 -6.96 4.63
CA VAL A 322 7.34 -7.29 4.66
C VAL A 322 8.01 -6.68 5.88
N HIS A 323 8.83 -7.48 6.54
CA HIS A 323 9.71 -7.09 7.66
C HIS A 323 10.97 -7.96 7.60
N PRO A 324 12.17 -7.45 7.95
CA PRO A 324 13.43 -8.15 7.69
C PRO A 324 13.53 -9.53 8.36
N GLN A 325 12.91 -9.68 9.52
CA GLN A 325 12.90 -10.92 10.32
C GLN A 325 11.64 -11.77 10.11
N LEU A 326 10.73 -11.38 9.22
CA LEU A 326 9.43 -12.03 9.05
C LEU A 326 9.40 -12.95 7.84
N GLU A 327 9.18 -14.24 8.06
CA GLU A 327 9.01 -15.20 6.99
C GLU A 327 7.69 -14.98 6.22
N ALA A 328 7.71 -15.21 4.90
CA ALA A 328 6.56 -14.99 4.02
C ALA A 328 5.30 -15.80 4.42
N ALA A 329 5.46 -16.99 5.00
CA ALA A 329 4.34 -17.80 5.48
C ALA A 329 3.64 -17.17 6.69
N VAL A 330 4.43 -16.60 7.62
CA VAL A 330 3.93 -15.89 8.80
C VAL A 330 3.32 -14.55 8.39
N ALA A 331 3.93 -13.83 7.45
CA ALA A 331 3.42 -12.56 6.93
C ALA A 331 2.00 -12.66 6.37
N LYS A 332 1.64 -13.76 5.71
CA LYS A 332 0.27 -14.01 5.25
C LYS A 332 -0.74 -14.13 6.39
N ARG A 333 -0.31 -14.63 7.55
CA ARG A 333 -1.12 -14.74 8.76
C ARG A 333 -1.18 -13.44 9.56
N CYS A 334 -0.39 -12.44 9.19
CA CYS A 334 -0.47 -11.10 9.75
C CYS A 334 -1.52 -10.22 9.06
N LEU A 335 -2.12 -10.69 7.95
CA LEU A 335 -3.02 -9.89 7.12
C LEU A 335 -4.42 -10.49 7.07
N ALA A 336 -5.43 -9.63 7.23
CA ALA A 336 -6.82 -9.96 6.92
C ALA A 336 -7.45 -8.79 6.17
N ALA A 337 -8.07 -9.05 5.01
CA ALA A 337 -8.68 -8.03 4.19
C ALA A 337 -10.19 -8.22 4.08
N GLN A 338 -10.94 -7.14 4.19
CA GLN A 338 -12.38 -7.06 3.99
C GLN A 338 -12.69 -6.17 2.79
N ILE A 339 -13.56 -6.65 1.90
CA ILE A 339 -13.91 -5.99 0.64
C ILE A 339 -15.39 -5.61 0.67
N GLN A 340 -15.66 -4.32 0.82
CA GLN A 340 -17.01 -3.74 0.76
C GLN A 340 -17.20 -2.99 -0.57
N PRO A 341 -18.45 -2.66 -0.95
CA PRO A 341 -18.72 -1.98 -2.23
C PRO A 341 -18.02 -0.61 -2.38
N ASP A 342 -17.88 0.13 -1.28
CA ASP A 342 -17.37 1.50 -1.20
C ASP A 342 -16.12 1.64 -0.30
N ALA A 343 -15.62 0.52 0.25
CA ALA A 343 -14.45 0.52 1.12
C ALA A 343 -13.66 -0.79 1.06
N LEU A 344 -12.35 -0.67 1.25
CA LEU A 344 -11.44 -1.78 1.51
C LEU A 344 -10.86 -1.60 2.91
N THR A 345 -10.84 -2.66 3.70
CA THR A 345 -10.23 -2.64 5.04
C THR A 345 -9.17 -3.73 5.11
N CYS A 346 -7.99 -3.38 5.60
CA CYS A 346 -6.89 -4.31 5.82
C CYS A 346 -6.44 -4.22 7.27
N HIS A 347 -6.54 -5.33 7.98
CA HIS A 347 -6.03 -5.50 9.33
C HIS A 347 -4.65 -6.13 9.27
N VAL A 348 -3.70 -5.54 9.99
CA VAL A 348 -2.30 -5.94 10.06
C VAL A 348 -1.95 -6.26 11.52
N LEU A 349 -1.24 -7.37 11.72
CA LEU A 349 -0.67 -7.78 13.01
C LEU A 349 0.87 -7.76 12.93
N CYS A 350 1.51 -7.09 13.86
CA CYS A 350 2.96 -6.95 13.96
C CYS A 350 3.51 -7.88 15.06
N PRO A 351 4.13 -9.01 14.70
CA PRO A 351 4.67 -9.97 15.68
C PRO A 351 6.08 -9.64 16.18
N SER A 352 6.70 -8.58 15.67
CA SER A 352 8.07 -8.17 15.99
C SER A 352 8.16 -6.66 16.07
N HIS A 353 9.16 -6.17 16.80
CA HIS A 353 9.47 -4.74 16.81
C HIS A 353 10.18 -4.35 15.52
N GLY A 354 9.97 -3.12 15.07
CA GLY A 354 10.65 -2.59 13.89
C GLY A 354 9.71 -2.06 12.82
N PHE A 355 10.30 -1.85 11.64
CA PHE A 355 9.62 -1.28 10.49
C PHE A 355 9.02 -2.35 9.58
N TYR A 356 7.77 -2.15 9.19
CA TYR A 356 7.04 -3.01 8.27
C TYR A 356 6.66 -2.24 7.02
N ARG A 357 6.82 -2.84 5.85
CA ARG A 357 6.21 -2.36 4.60
C ARG A 357 4.89 -3.08 4.38
N LEU A 358 3.80 -2.32 4.33
CA LEU A 358 2.49 -2.78 3.87
C LEU A 358 2.27 -2.29 2.43
N SER A 359 2.23 -3.20 1.46
CA SER A 359 1.87 -2.88 0.07
C SER A 359 0.47 -3.35 -0.25
N VAL A 360 -0.31 -2.46 -0.87
CA VAL A 360 -1.70 -2.69 -1.23
C VAL A 360 -1.83 -2.68 -2.73
N PHE A 361 -2.27 -3.81 -3.28
CA PHE A 361 -2.56 -3.96 -4.69
C PHE A 361 -4.06 -4.09 -4.89
N VAL A 362 -4.58 -3.42 -5.92
CA VAL A 362 -6.00 -3.46 -6.25
C VAL A 362 -6.24 -3.89 -7.68
N ARG A 363 -7.43 -4.42 -7.90
CA ARG A 363 -7.95 -4.76 -9.22
C ARG A 363 -9.43 -4.43 -9.26
N ASP A 364 -9.93 -4.02 -10.41
CA ASP A 364 -11.37 -3.87 -10.61
C ASP A 364 -12.10 -5.19 -10.35
N TYR A 365 -13.15 -5.16 -9.54
CA TYR A 365 -13.88 -6.36 -9.17
C TYR A 365 -14.62 -6.96 -10.39
N GLU A 366 -15.09 -6.12 -11.31
CA GLU A 366 -15.83 -6.56 -12.51
C GLU A 366 -14.93 -7.08 -13.63
N LYS A 367 -13.60 -6.89 -13.53
CA LYS A 367 -12.62 -7.29 -14.57
C LYS A 367 -11.62 -8.31 -14.01
N PRO A 368 -12.04 -9.57 -13.82
CA PRO A 368 -11.20 -10.61 -13.21
C PRO A 368 -9.95 -10.97 -14.05
N GLU A 369 -9.94 -10.65 -15.35
CA GLU A 369 -8.79 -10.81 -16.26
C GLU A 369 -7.72 -9.74 -16.08
N ALA A 370 -8.03 -8.61 -15.45
CA ALA A 370 -7.06 -7.57 -15.18
C ALA A 370 -5.99 -8.03 -14.17
N LYS A 371 -4.79 -7.44 -14.25
CA LYS A 371 -3.74 -7.66 -13.26
C LYS A 371 -3.95 -6.76 -12.05
N PHE A 372 -3.53 -7.24 -10.89
CA PHE A 372 -3.42 -6.40 -9.69
C PHE A 372 -2.36 -5.32 -9.92
N GLN A 373 -2.67 -4.09 -9.53
CA GLN A 373 -1.80 -2.92 -9.66
C GLN A 373 -1.55 -2.33 -8.28
N ASN A 374 -0.33 -1.86 -8.02
CA ASN A 374 0.04 -1.25 -6.75
C ASN A 374 -0.68 0.09 -6.59
N ALA A 375 -1.47 0.22 -5.53
CA ALA A 375 -2.23 1.42 -5.23
C ALA A 375 -1.64 2.20 -4.05
N ALA A 376 -0.98 1.53 -3.10
CA ALA A 376 -0.41 2.19 -1.93
C ALA A 376 0.71 1.37 -1.29
N ASN A 377 1.64 2.05 -0.62
CA ASN A 377 2.71 1.45 0.17
C ASN A 377 2.89 2.23 1.47
N PHE A 378 2.66 1.62 2.61
CA PHE A 378 2.74 2.27 3.91
C PHE A 378 3.90 1.72 4.73
N LEU A 379 4.64 2.61 5.38
CA LEU A 379 5.65 2.24 6.37
C LEU A 379 4.98 2.24 7.74
N LEU A 380 4.99 1.11 8.42
CA LEU A 380 4.49 0.95 9.77
C LEU A 380 5.67 0.80 10.73
N HIS A 381 5.57 1.35 11.93
CA HIS A 381 6.61 1.28 12.95
C HIS A 381 6.04 0.69 14.24
N CYS A 382 6.40 -0.54 14.55
CA CYS A 382 5.96 -1.23 15.76
C CYS A 382 6.98 -1.04 16.88
N LYS A 383 6.73 -0.08 17.77
CA LYS A 383 7.57 0.16 18.97
C LYS A 383 6.99 -0.45 20.24
N GLY A 384 5.67 -0.51 20.32
CA GLY A 384 4.96 -0.90 21.54
C GLY A 384 4.81 -2.42 21.66
N LYS A 385 3.67 -2.87 22.15
CA LYS A 385 3.40 -4.29 22.33
C LYS A 385 3.35 -5.00 20.97
N VAL A 386 3.97 -6.18 20.89
CA VAL A 386 3.89 -7.07 19.72
C VAL A 386 2.81 -8.13 19.91
N VAL A 387 2.30 -8.65 18.79
CA VAL A 387 1.29 -9.71 18.77
C VAL A 387 1.96 -11.09 18.83
N GLY A 388 1.54 -11.96 19.75
CA GLY A 388 2.04 -13.34 19.82
C GLY A 388 1.74 -14.16 18.56
N LEU A 389 2.55 -15.17 18.25
CA LEU A 389 2.35 -16.01 17.06
C LEU A 389 1.02 -16.78 17.08
N GLU A 390 0.55 -17.12 18.27
CA GLU A 390 -0.74 -17.75 18.57
C GLU A 390 -1.94 -16.82 18.39
N GLU A 391 -1.72 -15.51 18.38
CA GLU A 391 -2.73 -14.48 18.18
C GLU A 391 -2.88 -14.05 16.71
N LEU A 392 -2.00 -14.56 15.84
CA LEU A 392 -2.06 -14.32 14.40
C LEU A 392 -3.32 -14.90 13.76
N PHE A 393 -3.63 -14.43 12.55
CA PHE A 393 -4.79 -14.95 11.83
C PHE A 393 -4.64 -16.44 11.52
N PRO A 394 -5.76 -17.19 11.49
CA PRO A 394 -5.75 -18.61 11.23
C PRO A 394 -5.14 -18.93 9.85
N PRO A 395 -4.50 -20.10 9.69
CA PRO A 395 -4.03 -20.54 8.38
C PRO A 395 -5.20 -20.70 7.40
N ASN A 396 -4.92 -20.54 6.11
CA ASN A 396 -5.90 -20.66 5.02
C ASN A 396 -7.07 -19.67 5.09
N LEU A 397 -6.86 -18.50 5.68
CA LEU A 397 -7.81 -17.40 5.60
C LEU A 397 -8.04 -17.02 4.13
N GLY A 398 -9.29 -16.95 3.72
CA GLY A 398 -9.69 -16.58 2.37
C GLY A 398 -9.31 -15.13 2.06
N SER A 399 -9.30 -14.79 0.77
CA SER A 399 -8.99 -13.43 0.31
C SER A 399 -10.04 -12.38 0.68
N VAL A 400 -11.19 -12.81 1.23
CA VAL A 400 -12.29 -11.94 1.60
C VAL A 400 -12.79 -12.32 2.99
N CYS A 401 -12.54 -11.45 3.96
CA CYS A 401 -13.03 -11.58 5.33
C CYS A 401 -14.23 -10.67 5.56
N GLY A 402 -15.16 -11.10 6.40
CA GLY A 402 -16.41 -10.40 6.70
C GLY A 402 -17.38 -10.32 5.52
N PRO A 403 -18.62 -9.86 5.76
CA PRO A 403 -19.57 -9.62 4.69
C PRO A 403 -19.11 -8.45 3.82
N GLY A 404 -19.42 -8.52 2.53
CA GLY A 404 -18.90 -7.62 1.52
C GLY A 404 -19.54 -7.76 0.15
N THR A 405 -18.85 -7.28 -0.88
CA THR A 405 -19.31 -7.28 -2.28
C THR A 405 -19.78 -8.68 -2.72
N ARG A 406 -18.97 -9.70 -2.48
CA ARG A 406 -19.27 -11.09 -2.88
C ARG A 406 -20.55 -11.63 -2.23
N THR A 407 -20.72 -11.43 -0.92
CA THR A 407 -21.92 -11.90 -0.21
C THR A 407 -23.17 -11.18 -0.71
N LEU A 408 -23.06 -9.88 -1.00
CA LEU A 408 -24.18 -9.07 -1.47
C LEU A 408 -24.64 -9.51 -2.87
N GLU A 409 -23.69 -9.73 -3.80
CA GLU A 409 -23.97 -10.22 -5.16
C GLU A 409 -24.63 -11.61 -5.17
N ALA A 410 -24.23 -12.46 -4.22
CA ALA A 410 -24.85 -13.77 -4.02
C ALA A 410 -26.28 -13.68 -3.46
N GLY A 411 -26.67 -12.57 -2.85
CA GLY A 411 -27.99 -12.38 -2.22
C GLY A 411 -28.01 -12.65 -0.70
N LEU A 412 -26.83 -12.67 -0.06
CA LEU A 412 -26.68 -12.69 1.39
C LEU A 412 -26.56 -11.25 1.90
N SER A 413 -27.40 -10.86 2.86
CA SER A 413 -27.52 -9.47 3.30
C SER A 413 -27.91 -9.36 4.77
N LYS A 414 -27.93 -8.14 5.32
CA LYS A 414 -28.40 -7.86 6.70
C LYS A 414 -27.71 -8.75 7.74
N PHE A 415 -26.38 -8.85 7.65
CA PHE A 415 -25.58 -9.55 8.64
C PHE A 415 -25.70 -8.84 10.00
N SER A 416 -25.79 -9.63 11.08
CA SER A 416 -25.79 -9.13 12.46
C SER A 416 -24.44 -8.54 12.86
N HIS A 417 -23.37 -8.96 12.19
CA HIS A 417 -22.02 -8.44 12.35
C HIS A 417 -21.48 -8.07 10.97
N THR A 418 -21.04 -6.83 10.83
CA THR A 418 -20.46 -6.31 9.58
C THR A 418 -18.94 -6.34 9.56
N ALA A 419 -18.29 -6.44 10.73
CA ALA A 419 -16.84 -6.57 10.83
C ALA A 419 -16.36 -8.00 10.52
N ALA A 420 -15.18 -8.12 9.93
CA ALA A 420 -14.50 -9.39 9.69
C ALA A 420 -13.98 -10.07 10.97
N LEU A 421 -13.54 -9.29 11.96
CA LEU A 421 -12.99 -9.77 13.22
C LEU A 421 -14.06 -9.68 14.31
N LEU A 422 -14.36 -10.81 14.95
CA LEU A 422 -15.31 -10.93 16.05
C LEU A 422 -14.60 -11.44 17.29
N SER A 423 -14.89 -10.86 18.46
CA SER A 423 -14.34 -11.29 19.74
C SER A 423 -15.45 -11.82 20.67
N THR A 424 -15.16 -12.87 21.44
CA THR A 424 -16.06 -13.41 22.47
C THR A 424 -15.30 -13.78 23.74
N GLN A 425 -15.93 -13.52 24.89
CA GLN A 425 -15.40 -13.86 26.22
C GLN A 425 -16.13 -15.04 26.86
N GLN A 426 -17.16 -15.59 26.19
CA GLN A 426 -17.98 -16.69 26.69
C GLN A 426 -17.87 -17.95 25.82
N GLY A 427 -16.97 -17.94 24.83
CA GLY A 427 -16.88 -19.01 23.82
C GLY A 427 -18.08 -19.10 22.89
N LYS A 428 -19.05 -18.18 22.94
CA LYS A 428 -20.27 -18.22 22.11
C LYS A 428 -20.32 -17.03 21.16
N CYS A 429 -20.71 -17.30 19.90
CA CYS A 429 -20.92 -16.26 18.89
C CYS A 429 -22.04 -16.70 17.93
N ASN A 430 -22.99 -15.81 17.63
CA ASN A 430 -24.05 -16.08 16.67
C ASN A 430 -23.98 -15.08 15.52
N VAL A 431 -23.77 -15.55 14.30
CA VAL A 431 -23.79 -14.72 13.09
C VAL A 431 -25.11 -14.97 12.37
N THR A 432 -25.96 -13.94 12.27
CA THR A 432 -27.26 -14.03 11.60
C THR A 432 -27.27 -13.18 10.34
N PHE A 433 -27.83 -13.68 9.24
CA PHE A 433 -27.98 -12.94 8.00
C PHE A 433 -29.22 -13.40 7.22
N HIS A 434 -29.62 -12.61 6.23
CA HIS A 434 -30.72 -12.91 5.32
C HIS A 434 -30.19 -13.65 4.09
N ASN A 435 -30.81 -14.78 3.75
CA ASN A 435 -30.55 -15.54 2.54
C ASN A 435 -31.70 -15.30 1.55
N GLN A 436 -31.57 -14.28 0.70
CA GLN A 436 -32.68 -13.83 -0.15
C GLN A 436 -32.94 -14.72 -1.36
N ARG A 437 -31.92 -15.44 -1.84
CA ARG A 437 -31.98 -16.31 -3.02
C ARG A 437 -32.09 -17.79 -2.68
N ASP A 438 -32.34 -18.11 -1.42
CA ASP A 438 -32.46 -19.48 -0.92
C ASP A 438 -31.27 -20.39 -1.27
N LEU A 439 -30.05 -19.84 -1.14
CA LEU A 439 -28.83 -20.58 -1.44
C LEU A 439 -28.63 -21.74 -0.46
N GLU A 440 -28.07 -22.85 -0.94
CA GLU A 440 -27.53 -23.88 -0.05
C GLU A 440 -26.25 -23.37 0.59
N LEU A 441 -26.15 -23.47 1.91
CA LEU A 441 -25.03 -22.94 2.68
C LEU A 441 -24.23 -24.07 3.33
N HIS A 442 -22.92 -23.87 3.40
CA HIS A 442 -22.02 -24.73 4.14
C HIS A 442 -21.09 -23.86 4.98
N THR A 443 -20.91 -24.24 6.24
CA THR A 443 -20.09 -23.50 7.20
C THR A 443 -19.00 -24.40 7.75
N VAL A 444 -17.77 -23.90 7.79
CA VAL A 444 -16.59 -24.62 8.26
C VAL A 444 -15.95 -23.84 9.40
N LEU A 445 -15.63 -24.52 10.50
CA LEU A 445 -14.82 -23.96 11.59
C LEU A 445 -13.46 -24.64 11.56
N SER A 446 -12.40 -23.84 11.54
CA SER A 446 -11.02 -24.32 11.54
C SER A 446 -10.14 -23.45 12.42
N ARG A 447 -9.05 -24.00 12.94
CA ARG A 447 -7.99 -23.28 13.64
C ARG A 447 -6.63 -23.90 13.33
N GLU A 448 -5.55 -23.28 13.75
CA GLU A 448 -4.24 -23.93 13.75
C GLU A 448 -4.24 -25.12 14.73
N GLU A 449 -3.87 -26.29 14.24
CA GLU A 449 -3.91 -27.54 15.01
C GLU A 449 -2.64 -27.72 15.83
N ASN A 450 -2.71 -27.35 17.12
CA ASN A 450 -1.63 -27.61 18.08
C ASN A 450 -1.90 -28.84 18.98
N LYS A 451 -3.15 -29.34 19.01
CA LYS A 451 -3.59 -30.48 19.83
C LYS A 451 -4.72 -31.24 19.14
N THR A 452 -4.72 -32.57 19.27
CA THR A 452 -5.83 -33.43 18.84
C THR A 452 -7.06 -33.16 19.70
N ALA A 453 -8.08 -32.50 19.14
CA ALA A 453 -9.32 -32.21 19.87
C ALA A 453 -10.14 -33.49 20.04
N ALA A 454 -10.65 -33.74 21.25
CA ALA A 454 -11.50 -34.91 21.54
C ALA A 454 -12.84 -34.87 20.76
N ILE A 455 -13.32 -33.67 20.45
CA ILE A 455 -14.54 -33.43 19.68
C ILE A 455 -14.16 -32.65 18.41
N PRO A 456 -14.63 -33.08 17.22
CA PRO A 456 -14.31 -32.38 15.97
C PRO A 456 -14.98 -30.99 15.92
N LEU A 457 -14.29 -30.01 15.31
CA LEU A 457 -14.76 -28.61 15.21
C LEU A 457 -16.11 -28.45 14.48
N SER A 458 -16.49 -29.41 13.63
CA SER A 458 -17.81 -29.44 13.00
C SER A 458 -18.96 -29.53 14.02
N ARG A 459 -18.71 -30.12 15.20
CA ARG A 459 -19.64 -30.18 16.33
C ARG A 459 -19.72 -28.87 17.13
N HIS A 460 -18.92 -27.87 16.79
CA HIS A 460 -18.91 -26.55 17.42
C HIS A 460 -19.61 -25.48 16.57
N LEU A 461 -20.25 -25.89 15.47
CA LEU A 461 -21.11 -25.08 14.62
C LEU A 461 -22.52 -25.65 14.55
N PHE A 462 -23.51 -24.76 14.48
CA PHE A 462 -24.90 -25.13 14.26
C PHE A 462 -25.64 -24.08 13.45
N CYS A 463 -26.10 -24.47 12.26
CA CYS A 463 -26.90 -23.60 11.38
C CYS A 463 -28.39 -23.79 11.65
N THR A 464 -29.07 -22.68 11.95
CA THR A 464 -30.53 -22.63 12.06
C THR A 464 -31.11 -21.88 10.87
N TYR A 465 -32.04 -22.52 10.15
CA TYR A 465 -32.67 -21.96 8.96
C TYR A 465 -34.11 -21.59 9.25
N THR A 466 -34.45 -20.33 9.05
CA THR A 466 -35.84 -19.85 8.98
C THR A 466 -36.17 -19.49 7.53
N ASP A 467 -37.40 -19.04 7.24
CA ASP A 467 -37.84 -18.80 5.87
C ASP A 467 -36.93 -17.85 5.07
N SER A 468 -36.40 -16.81 5.74
CA SER A 468 -35.51 -15.80 5.12
C SER A 468 -34.21 -15.52 5.86
N LYS A 469 -34.05 -16.02 7.11
CA LYS A 469 -32.86 -15.78 7.93
C LYS A 469 -32.13 -17.08 8.24
N VAL A 470 -30.81 -16.99 8.25
CA VAL A 470 -29.91 -18.05 8.67
C VAL A 470 -29.11 -17.55 9.87
N THR A 471 -29.03 -18.36 10.92
CA THR A 471 -28.19 -18.09 12.09
C THR A 471 -27.17 -19.19 12.24
N VAL A 472 -25.89 -18.84 12.10
CA VAL A 472 -24.75 -19.69 12.38
C VAL A 472 -24.40 -19.52 13.85
N SER A 473 -24.71 -20.52 14.67
CA SER A 473 -24.36 -20.54 16.09
C SER A 473 -23.01 -21.21 16.28
N VAL A 474 -22.10 -20.56 16.99
CA VAL A 474 -20.75 -21.02 17.29
C VAL A 474 -20.59 -21.18 18.79
N SER A 475 -20.00 -22.30 19.21
CA SER A 475 -19.70 -22.64 20.60
C SER A 475 -18.27 -23.17 20.64
N LEU A 476 -17.29 -22.32 20.91
CA LEU A 476 -15.86 -22.60 20.78
C LEU A 476 -15.35 -23.48 21.94
N PRO A 477 -14.44 -24.44 21.67
CA PRO A 477 -13.98 -25.41 22.67
C PRO A 477 -12.95 -24.88 23.65
N ASP A 478 -12.20 -23.84 23.33
CA ASP A 478 -11.16 -23.27 24.18
C ASP A 478 -10.69 -21.91 23.62
N ALA A 479 -9.83 -21.20 24.36
CA ALA A 479 -9.32 -19.90 23.94
C ALA A 479 -8.44 -20.02 22.67
N GLY A 480 -8.43 -18.96 21.85
CA GLY A 480 -7.63 -18.90 20.63
C GLY A 480 -8.34 -18.23 19.47
N VAL A 481 -7.71 -18.29 18.30
CA VAL A 481 -8.16 -17.66 17.05
C VAL A 481 -8.68 -18.71 16.08
N TYR A 482 -9.94 -18.56 15.66
CA TYR A 482 -10.64 -19.50 14.79
C TYR A 482 -11.07 -18.81 13.50
N ARG A 483 -11.12 -19.59 12.42
CA ARG A 483 -11.69 -19.21 11.14
C ARG A 483 -13.07 -19.84 11.02
N LEU A 484 -14.09 -19.01 10.83
CA LEU A 484 -15.44 -19.42 10.42
C LEU A 484 -15.63 -19.09 8.94
N GLY A 485 -15.52 -20.10 8.09
CA GLY A 485 -15.75 -19.96 6.65
C GLY A 485 -17.21 -20.18 6.29
N LEU A 486 -17.78 -19.26 5.52
CA LEU A 486 -19.11 -19.36 4.92
C LEU A 486 -18.99 -19.64 3.43
N TYR A 487 -19.65 -20.70 2.99
CA TYR A 487 -19.69 -21.14 1.60
C TYR A 487 -21.14 -21.21 1.13
N ALA A 488 -21.37 -20.93 -0.15
CA ALA A 488 -22.69 -21.04 -0.75
C ALA A 488 -22.63 -21.72 -2.11
N ARG A 489 -23.66 -22.51 -2.40
CA ARG A 489 -23.90 -23.05 -3.74
C ARG A 489 -24.79 -22.09 -4.51
N ILE A 490 -24.27 -21.48 -5.58
CA ILE A 490 -24.99 -20.48 -6.37
C ILE A 490 -25.88 -21.15 -7.44
N ALA A 491 -25.38 -22.21 -8.08
CA ALA A 491 -26.10 -22.98 -9.08
C ALA A 491 -26.50 -24.36 -8.53
N PRO A 492 -27.75 -24.84 -8.72
CA PRO A 492 -28.16 -26.17 -8.28
C PRO A 492 -27.20 -27.25 -8.79
N GLY A 493 -26.67 -28.09 -7.89
CA GLY A 493 -25.71 -29.14 -8.23
C GLY A 493 -24.26 -28.71 -8.50
N GLY A 494 -23.94 -27.40 -8.55
CA GLY A 494 -22.56 -26.90 -8.70
C GLY A 494 -21.77 -26.87 -7.39
N ASP A 495 -20.48 -26.55 -7.40
CA ASP A 495 -19.66 -26.59 -6.17
C ASP A 495 -19.99 -25.49 -5.15
N PHE A 496 -19.58 -25.71 -3.89
CA PHE A 496 -19.63 -24.69 -2.83
C PHE A 496 -18.55 -23.63 -3.07
N ASN A 497 -18.99 -22.38 -3.25
CA ASN A 497 -18.10 -21.25 -3.47
C ASN A 497 -17.86 -20.50 -2.15
N PRO A 498 -16.63 -20.04 -1.86
CA PRO A 498 -16.32 -19.29 -0.65
C PRO A 498 -16.97 -17.90 -0.71
N MET A 499 -17.85 -17.60 0.25
CA MET A 499 -18.55 -16.31 0.33
C MET A 499 -17.75 -15.30 1.15
N CYS A 500 -17.41 -15.66 2.39
CA CYS A 500 -16.58 -14.85 3.28
C CYS A 500 -16.08 -15.69 4.45
N ASP A 501 -14.98 -15.27 5.05
CA ASP A 501 -14.49 -15.82 6.32
C ASP A 501 -14.66 -14.81 7.46
N PHE A 502 -15.02 -15.28 8.66
CA PHE A 502 -14.93 -14.49 9.88
C PHE A 502 -13.75 -14.99 10.71
N VAL A 503 -13.01 -14.07 11.33
CA VAL A 503 -12.00 -14.39 12.33
C VAL A 503 -12.64 -14.26 13.70
N LEU A 504 -12.69 -15.35 14.47
CA LEU A 504 -13.24 -15.38 15.82
C LEU A 504 -12.10 -15.44 16.84
N ARG A 505 -11.98 -14.43 17.70
CA ARG A 505 -11.06 -14.42 18.85
C ARG A 505 -11.82 -14.81 20.11
N ASN A 506 -11.43 -15.90 20.75
CA ASN A 506 -12.01 -16.35 22.01
C ASN A 506 -10.99 -16.21 23.13
N SER A 507 -11.37 -15.51 24.20
CA SER A 507 -10.57 -15.41 25.43
C SER A 507 -11.05 -16.35 26.54
N CYS A 508 -12.03 -17.21 26.27
CA CYS A 508 -12.60 -18.14 27.25
C CYS A 508 -11.94 -19.51 27.15
N ASP A 509 -11.32 -19.95 28.24
CA ASP A 509 -10.72 -21.30 28.35
C ASP A 509 -11.74 -22.40 28.66
N GLN A 510 -12.95 -22.04 29.08
CA GLN A 510 -13.98 -23.04 29.39
C GLN A 510 -14.57 -23.61 28.09
N PRO A 511 -14.63 -24.95 27.95
CA PRO A 511 -15.14 -25.55 26.74
C PRO A 511 -16.63 -25.30 26.55
N GLY A 512 -16.96 -24.65 25.44
CA GLY A 512 -18.33 -24.50 24.99
C GLY A 512 -18.94 -25.87 24.70
N PRO A 513 -20.24 -26.07 25.02
CA PRO A 513 -20.88 -27.34 24.74
C PRO A 513 -20.93 -27.59 23.23
N ALA A 514 -20.62 -28.81 22.81
CA ALA A 514 -20.78 -29.25 21.44
C ALA A 514 -22.27 -29.28 21.05
N PHE A 515 -22.59 -28.87 19.84
CA PHE A 515 -23.90 -29.05 19.21
C PHE A 515 -24.11 -30.49 18.76
N PRO A 516 -25.33 -30.96 18.46
CA PRO A 516 -25.59 -32.30 17.92
C PRO A 516 -24.96 -32.52 16.55
N CYS A 517 -24.71 -33.77 16.17
CA CYS A 517 -24.29 -34.09 14.81
C CYS A 517 -25.50 -33.98 13.88
N VAL A 518 -25.36 -33.25 12.76
CA VAL A 518 -26.45 -32.96 11.83
C VAL A 518 -26.25 -33.71 10.52
N TYR A 519 -27.30 -34.35 10.02
CA TYR A 519 -27.29 -35.12 8.78
C TYR A 519 -28.03 -34.40 7.65
N SER A 520 -27.82 -34.82 6.40
CA SER A 520 -28.38 -34.21 5.19
C SER A 520 -29.92 -34.19 5.14
N ALA A 521 -30.58 -35.05 5.93
CA ALA A 521 -32.04 -35.05 6.06
C ALA A 521 -32.57 -33.81 6.84
N TRP A 522 -31.71 -33.06 7.54
CA TRP A 522 -32.06 -31.81 8.18
C TRP A 522 -32.21 -30.68 7.14
N ARG A 523 -33.46 -30.30 6.85
CA ARG A 523 -33.81 -29.39 5.75
C ARG A 523 -34.28 -28.01 6.23
N LYS A 524 -34.38 -27.08 5.28
CA LYS A 524 -34.88 -25.70 5.48
C LYS A 524 -36.19 -25.67 6.28
N GLY A 525 -36.30 -24.68 7.17
CA GLY A 525 -37.44 -24.49 8.07
C GLY A 525 -37.42 -25.42 9.29
N SER A 526 -36.48 -26.36 9.37
CA SER A 526 -36.26 -27.17 10.57
C SER A 526 -35.52 -26.38 11.63
N VAL A 527 -36.03 -26.41 12.86
CA VAL A 527 -35.47 -25.67 13.99
C VAL A 527 -35.42 -26.57 15.22
N LEU A 528 -34.23 -26.74 15.78
CA LEU A 528 -34.04 -27.41 17.06
C LEU A 528 -34.08 -26.37 18.18
N PHE A 529 -35.09 -26.45 19.04
CA PHE A 529 -35.22 -25.56 20.20
C PHE A 529 -34.49 -26.14 21.41
N GLU A 530 -34.64 -27.44 21.68
CA GLU A 530 -33.93 -28.17 22.74
C GLU A 530 -33.88 -29.68 22.44
N PRO A 531 -32.84 -30.39 22.91
CA PRO A 531 -31.61 -29.84 23.51
C PRO A 531 -30.68 -29.28 22.42
N ARG A 532 -30.11 -28.08 22.63
CA ARG A 532 -29.10 -27.54 21.69
C ARG A 532 -27.69 -28.09 21.97
N VAL A 533 -27.51 -28.77 23.10
CA VAL A 533 -26.28 -29.49 23.43
C VAL A 533 -26.37 -30.90 22.83
N GLY A 534 -25.30 -31.32 22.17
CA GLY A 534 -25.18 -32.61 21.53
C GLY A 534 -24.46 -33.65 22.36
N LEU A 535 -23.94 -33.27 23.54
CA LEU A 535 -23.42 -34.18 24.55
C LEU A 535 -24.35 -34.10 25.78
N LEU A 536 -25.08 -35.17 26.03
CA LEU A 536 -26.12 -35.27 27.04
C LEU A 536 -25.60 -35.96 28.31
N GLU A 537 -26.20 -35.63 29.46
CA GLU A 537 -25.91 -36.32 30.71
C GLU A 537 -26.53 -37.73 30.71
N PRO A 538 -25.83 -38.77 31.18
CA PRO A 538 -26.37 -40.11 31.29
C PRO A 538 -27.46 -40.17 32.37
N LEU A 539 -28.33 -41.17 32.25
CA LEU A 539 -29.40 -41.48 33.21
C LEU A 539 -30.33 -40.30 33.51
N SER A 540 -30.56 -39.43 32.52
CA SER A 540 -31.37 -38.21 32.68
C SER A 540 -32.54 -38.16 31.69
N TRP A 541 -33.62 -37.49 32.10
CA TRP A 541 -34.72 -37.16 31.20
C TRP A 541 -34.40 -35.88 30.44
N VAL A 542 -34.37 -35.98 29.11
CA VAL A 542 -34.02 -34.88 28.22
C VAL A 542 -35.25 -34.49 27.42
N ARG A 543 -35.58 -33.20 27.46
CA ARG A 543 -36.69 -32.65 26.70
C ARG A 543 -36.24 -32.32 25.28
N PHE A 544 -36.96 -32.88 24.31
CA PHE A 544 -36.80 -32.58 22.90
C PHE A 544 -37.92 -31.65 22.45
N ARG A 545 -37.56 -30.54 21.80
CA ARG A 545 -38.49 -29.67 21.08
C ARG A 545 -37.90 -29.30 19.73
N VAL A 546 -38.58 -29.72 18.67
CA VAL A 546 -38.09 -29.57 17.31
C VAL A 546 -39.22 -29.24 16.34
N ARG A 547 -38.96 -28.33 15.42
CA ARG A 547 -39.82 -28.10 14.26
C ARG A 547 -39.17 -28.79 13.06
N VAL A 548 -39.93 -29.65 12.38
CA VAL A 548 -39.51 -30.31 11.14
C VAL A 548 -40.68 -30.17 10.15
N PRO A 549 -40.65 -29.21 9.23
CA PRO A 549 -41.73 -29.00 8.28
C PRO A 549 -41.98 -30.23 7.41
N GLY A 550 -43.25 -30.58 7.18
CA GLY A 550 -43.64 -31.71 6.34
C GLY A 550 -43.44 -33.10 6.94
N ALA A 551 -42.89 -33.22 8.16
CA ALA A 551 -42.79 -34.50 8.84
C ALA A 551 -44.18 -34.98 9.31
N GLN A 552 -44.51 -36.24 9.03
CA GLN A 552 -45.71 -36.90 9.55
C GLN A 552 -45.47 -37.52 10.93
N ARG A 553 -44.21 -37.89 11.21
CA ARG A 553 -43.78 -38.45 12.50
C ARG A 553 -42.35 -38.04 12.80
N VAL A 554 -42.08 -37.72 14.06
CA VAL A 554 -40.73 -37.45 14.57
C VAL A 554 -40.52 -38.28 15.82
N SER A 555 -39.40 -38.99 15.88
CA SER A 555 -39.08 -39.91 16.97
C SER A 555 -37.62 -39.74 17.40
N VAL A 556 -37.35 -40.01 18.66
CA VAL A 556 -35.99 -40.17 19.18
C VAL A 556 -35.75 -41.64 19.45
N VAL A 557 -34.67 -42.18 18.88
CA VAL A 557 -34.31 -43.60 18.95
C VAL A 557 -33.00 -43.74 19.72
N GLY A 558 -33.06 -44.37 20.89
CA GLY A 558 -31.90 -44.86 21.64
C GLY A 558 -32.10 -46.35 21.96
N GLU A 559 -31.93 -46.74 23.22
CA GLU A 559 -32.34 -48.07 23.71
C GLU A 559 -33.83 -48.34 23.48
N THR A 560 -34.64 -47.29 23.61
CA THR A 560 -36.06 -47.30 23.30
C THR A 560 -36.38 -46.21 22.28
N ARG A 561 -37.45 -46.43 21.50
CA ARG A 561 -38.00 -45.43 20.58
C ARG A 561 -39.09 -44.65 21.30
N THR A 562 -38.97 -43.32 21.30
CA THR A 562 -40.00 -42.42 21.81
C THR A 562 -40.52 -41.53 20.67
N ASP A 563 -41.82 -41.60 20.39
CA ASP A 563 -42.47 -40.74 19.41
C ASP A 563 -42.83 -39.39 20.05
N LEU A 564 -42.40 -38.29 19.44
CA LEU A 564 -42.69 -36.94 19.92
C LEU A 564 -44.13 -36.54 19.56
N LYS A 565 -44.73 -35.67 20.36
CA LYS A 565 -46.11 -35.18 20.14
C LYS A 565 -46.09 -33.81 19.48
N LEU A 566 -46.86 -33.64 18.41
CA LEU A 566 -47.00 -32.35 17.74
C LEU A 566 -47.94 -31.43 18.54
N ASN A 567 -47.46 -30.24 18.89
CA ASN A 567 -48.27 -29.25 19.60
C ASN A 567 -48.95 -28.23 18.67
N LYS A 568 -49.77 -27.36 19.25
CA LYS A 568 -50.55 -26.33 18.53
C LYS A 568 -49.69 -25.36 17.70
N SER A 569 -48.43 -25.17 18.08
CA SER A 569 -47.46 -24.29 17.41
C SER A 569 -46.64 -25.00 16.31
N ARG A 570 -47.07 -26.21 15.91
CA ARG A 570 -46.37 -27.08 14.96
C ARG A 570 -44.93 -27.41 15.39
N VAL A 571 -44.74 -27.64 16.69
CA VAL A 571 -43.47 -28.09 17.27
C VAL A 571 -43.68 -29.49 17.86
N TRP A 572 -42.81 -30.42 17.50
CA TRP A 572 -42.76 -31.77 18.06
C TRP A 572 -42.06 -31.71 19.42
N GLU A 573 -42.72 -32.20 20.46
CA GLU A 573 -42.18 -32.21 21.82
C GLU A 573 -42.37 -33.52 22.57
N GLY A 574 -41.43 -33.84 23.44
CA GLY A 574 -41.46 -35.04 24.29
C GLY A 574 -40.23 -35.13 25.19
N GLU A 575 -40.32 -35.93 26.24
CA GLU A 575 -39.19 -36.24 27.11
C GLU A 575 -38.69 -37.65 26.80
N VAL A 576 -37.37 -37.79 26.74
CA VAL A 576 -36.69 -39.02 26.36
C VAL A 576 -35.59 -39.30 27.36
N PHE A 577 -35.53 -40.53 27.85
CA PHE A 577 -34.49 -40.95 28.79
C PHE A 577 -33.18 -41.23 28.04
N SER A 578 -32.07 -40.67 28.52
CA SER A 578 -30.76 -40.73 27.85
C SER A 578 -30.03 -42.07 28.01
N GLY A 579 -30.42 -42.93 28.95
CA GLY A 579 -29.78 -44.23 29.16
C GLY A 579 -28.35 -44.13 29.71
N ASN A 580 -27.60 -45.22 29.67
CA ASN A 580 -26.29 -45.36 30.35
C ASN A 580 -25.06 -44.98 29.51
N GLY A 581 -25.25 -44.40 28.31
CA GLY A 581 -24.17 -43.97 27.43
C GLY A 581 -23.63 -45.02 26.44
N LEU A 582 -24.24 -46.22 26.35
CA LEU A 582 -23.84 -47.25 25.40
C LEU A 582 -24.31 -46.99 23.95
N GLN A 583 -25.38 -46.22 23.76
CA GLN A 583 -25.94 -45.89 22.44
C GLN A 583 -26.23 -44.39 22.35
N GLN A 584 -25.91 -43.77 21.22
CA GLN A 584 -26.31 -42.39 20.92
C GLN A 584 -27.84 -42.29 20.74
N LEU A 585 -28.41 -41.15 21.11
CA LEU A 585 -29.79 -40.84 20.74
C LEU A 585 -29.83 -40.32 19.29
N LYS A 586 -30.71 -40.88 18.47
CA LYS A 586 -30.92 -40.48 17.07
C LYS A 586 -32.28 -39.82 16.93
N LEU A 587 -32.31 -38.54 16.59
CA LEU A 587 -33.54 -37.85 16.20
C LEU A 587 -33.82 -38.17 14.73
N ALA A 588 -34.98 -38.76 14.44
CA ALA A 588 -35.36 -39.17 13.10
C ALA A 588 -36.77 -38.68 12.75
N ALA A 589 -37.03 -38.45 11.46
CA ALA A 589 -38.32 -38.06 10.95
C ALA A 589 -38.72 -38.84 9.71
N CYS A 590 -40.04 -39.01 9.52
CA CYS A 590 -40.63 -39.59 8.33
C CYS A 590 -41.51 -38.55 7.62
N SER A 591 -41.31 -38.39 6.32
CA SER A 591 -41.96 -37.38 5.47
C SER A 591 -42.76 -37.97 4.30
N GLY A 592 -42.87 -39.30 4.20
CA GLY A 592 -43.58 -39.99 3.11
C GLY A 592 -44.29 -41.27 3.56
N GLU A 593 -45.01 -41.92 2.65
CA GLU A 593 -45.81 -43.13 2.95
C GLU A 593 -44.96 -44.39 3.19
N SER A 594 -43.67 -44.38 2.82
CA SER A 594 -42.79 -45.55 2.88
C SER A 594 -42.40 -45.98 4.30
N GLY A 595 -42.80 -45.25 5.34
CA GLY A 595 -42.52 -45.61 6.74
C GLY A 595 -41.05 -45.48 7.18
N ASP A 596 -40.12 -45.33 6.24
CA ASP A 596 -38.69 -45.15 6.50
C ASP A 596 -38.40 -43.84 7.21
N MET A 597 -37.69 -43.95 8.33
CA MET A 597 -37.30 -42.80 9.17
C MET A 597 -35.90 -42.34 8.78
N ALA A 598 -35.78 -41.11 8.29
CA ALA A 598 -34.48 -40.50 8.01
C ALA A 598 -33.89 -39.93 9.32
N VAL A 599 -32.64 -40.27 9.62
CA VAL A 599 -31.92 -39.69 10.77
C VAL A 599 -31.60 -38.23 10.45
N LEU A 600 -32.09 -37.33 11.30
CA LEU A 600 -31.87 -35.89 11.22
C LEU A 600 -30.62 -35.48 11.98
N MET A 601 -30.49 -35.98 13.20
CA MET A 601 -29.40 -35.62 14.12
C MET A 601 -29.05 -36.76 15.06
N THR A 602 -27.82 -36.77 15.58
CA THR A 602 -27.41 -37.64 16.68
C THR A 602 -26.83 -36.87 17.85
N PHE A 603 -27.09 -37.39 19.05
CA PHE A 603 -26.67 -36.85 20.33
C PHE A 603 -25.85 -37.91 21.06
N ASP A 604 -24.65 -37.52 21.47
CA ASP A 604 -23.78 -38.32 22.31
C ASP A 604 -24.24 -38.24 23.76
N ILE A 605 -23.94 -39.27 24.54
CA ILE A 605 -24.19 -39.32 25.98
C ILE A 605 -22.84 -39.50 26.65
N LYS A 606 -22.57 -38.73 27.70
CA LYS A 606 -21.31 -38.88 28.45
C LYS A 606 -21.23 -40.29 29.03
N GLN A 607 -20.05 -40.89 28.94
CA GLN A 607 -19.82 -42.17 29.59
C GLN A 607 -19.81 -41.97 31.11
N LEU A 608 -20.45 -42.87 31.85
CA LEU A 608 -20.24 -42.91 33.30
C LEU A 608 -18.77 -43.20 33.57
N GLU A 609 -18.11 -42.34 34.34
CA GLU A 609 -16.82 -42.67 34.93
C GLU A 609 -17.02 -43.95 35.75
N ARG A 610 -16.33 -45.04 35.37
CA ARG A 610 -16.26 -46.22 36.22
C ARG A 610 -15.44 -45.81 37.43
N GLU A 611 -16.06 -45.71 38.60
CA GLU A 611 -15.33 -45.77 39.86
C GLU A 611 -14.46 -47.03 39.82
N VAL A 612 -13.13 -46.83 39.84
CA VAL A 612 -12.12 -47.89 39.82
C VAL A 612 -12.03 -48.55 41.18
#